data_AF-A0A3M1KCZ9-F1
#
_entry.id   AF-A0A3M1KCZ9-F1
#
_cell.length_a   1.000
_cell.length_b   1.000
_cell.length_c   1.000
_cell.angle_alpha   90.00
_cell.angle_beta   90.00
_cell.angle_gamma   90.00
#
_symmetry.space_group_name_H-M   'P 1'
#
loop_
_entity.id
_entity.type
_entity.pdbx_description
1 polymer ?
#
loop_
_entity_poly.entity_id
_entity_poly.type
_entity_poly.pdbx_seq_one_letter_code
_entity_poly.pdbx_strand_id
1 'polypeptide(L)'
;MTGFMMFRHILLLFLLALGLAACSLVPPSPSVGQPVPVTDASPLPAEDPAPFVPALPEWDTDALESGVSQVALSWADSVTDHTLWPRLRRGFALNLDVESQRVESQVKWYARHPDYLNRVFTRGSRYLYAILNEAEKRGIPTELALLPVVESAFDPFAYS
;
A
#
# COMPACT_ATOMS: atom_id res chain seq x y z
N MET A 1 -56.16 -6.24 18.39
CA MET A 1 -55.08 -5.72 17.52
C MET A 1 -54.10 -4.77 18.24
N THR A 2 -54.38 -4.33 19.47
CA THR A 2 -53.52 -3.41 20.25
C THR A 2 -52.35 -4.10 20.98
N GLY A 3 -52.49 -5.37 21.38
CA GLY A 3 -51.46 -6.10 22.13
C GLY A 3 -50.17 -6.39 21.34
N PHE A 4 -50.28 -6.62 20.02
CA PHE A 4 -49.13 -6.92 19.16
C PHE A 4 -48.25 -5.68 18.92
N MET A 5 -48.86 -4.50 18.85
CA MET A 5 -48.13 -3.23 18.74
C MET A 5 -47.39 -2.89 20.04
N MET A 6 -47.99 -3.18 21.20
CA MET A 6 -47.37 -2.93 22.51
C MET A 6 -46.15 -3.83 22.76
N PHE A 7 -46.23 -5.12 22.39
CA PHE A 7 -45.11 -6.06 22.51
C PHE A 7 -43.93 -5.68 21.60
N ARG A 8 -44.20 -5.21 20.37
CA ARG A 8 -43.16 -4.77 19.45
C ARG A 8 -42.43 -3.52 19.94
N HIS A 9 -43.13 -2.60 20.59
CA HIS A 9 -42.51 -1.39 21.16
C HIS A 9 -41.66 -1.71 22.39
N ILE A 10 -42.12 -2.62 23.26
CA ILE A 10 -41.33 -3.09 24.40
C ILE A 10 -40.05 -3.80 23.91
N LEU A 11 -40.16 -4.66 22.88
CA LEU A 11 -39.01 -5.34 22.28
C LEU A 11 -38.01 -4.37 21.63
N LEU A 12 -38.51 -3.35 20.91
CA LEU A 12 -37.67 -2.32 20.30
C LEU A 12 -36.96 -1.45 21.34
N LEU A 13 -37.63 -1.08 22.43
CA LEU A 13 -37.02 -0.33 23.53
C LEU A 13 -35.94 -1.15 24.24
N PHE A 14 -36.16 -2.45 24.42
CA PHE A 14 -35.18 -3.34 25.05
C PHE A 14 -33.93 -3.55 24.19
N LEU A 15 -34.10 -3.73 22.87
CA LEU A 15 -32.98 -3.84 21.91
C LEU A 15 -32.17 -2.54 21.80
N LEU A 16 -32.84 -1.38 21.83
CA LEU A 16 -32.16 -0.09 21.84
C LEU A 16 -31.32 0.08 23.11
N ALA A 17 -31.86 -0.25 24.29
CA ALA A 17 -31.14 -0.16 25.56
C ALA A 17 -29.92 -1.09 25.62
N LEU A 18 -30.00 -2.29 25.03
CA LEU A 18 -28.87 -3.23 24.99
C LEU A 18 -27.71 -2.74 24.11
N GLY A 19 -27.99 -1.92 23.08
CA GLY A 19 -26.97 -1.33 22.21
C GLY A 19 -26.12 -0.23 22.87
N LEU A 20 -26.66 0.50 23.85
CA LEU A 20 -25.94 1.59 24.51
C LEU A 20 -24.93 1.13 25.58
N ALA A 21 -25.01 -0.12 26.06
CA ALA A 21 -24.12 -0.66 27.08
C ALA A 21 -22.79 -1.23 26.53
N ALA A 22 -22.59 -1.25 25.21
CA ALA A 22 -21.42 -1.87 24.59
C ALA A 22 -20.16 -0.99 24.53
N CYS A 23 -20.20 0.27 24.98
CA CYS A 23 -19.10 1.21 24.82
C CYS A 23 -18.08 1.28 25.99
N SER A 24 -18.17 0.45 27.03
CA SER A 24 -17.29 0.59 28.21
C SER A 24 -16.18 -0.45 28.37
N LEU A 25 -15.85 -1.25 27.35
CA LEU A 25 -14.79 -2.27 27.44
C LEU A 25 -13.60 -1.93 26.55
N VAL A 26 -12.93 -0.81 26.85
CA VAL A 26 -11.60 -0.49 26.29
C VAL A 26 -10.55 -0.78 27.38
N PRO A 27 -9.71 -1.82 27.23
CA PRO A 27 -8.60 -2.04 28.15
C PRO A 27 -7.55 -0.91 27.99
N PRO A 28 -6.87 -0.49 29.08
CA PRO A 28 -5.81 0.51 28.98
C PRO A 28 -4.63 -0.03 28.15
N SER A 29 -4.15 0.78 27.20
CA SER A 29 -2.95 0.51 26.41
C SER A 29 -1.71 0.37 27.31
N PRO A 30 -0.80 -0.57 27.03
CA PRO A 30 0.46 -0.66 27.75
C PRO A 30 1.33 0.56 27.45
N SER A 31 1.81 1.21 28.51
CA SER A 31 2.78 2.30 28.46
C SER A 31 4.12 1.77 27.93
N VAL A 32 4.43 2.00 26.65
CA VAL A 32 5.78 1.77 26.11
C VAL A 32 6.66 2.93 26.55
N GLY A 33 7.27 2.76 27.71
CA GLY A 33 8.17 3.74 28.32
C GLY A 33 9.24 3.04 29.12
N GLN A 34 10.18 2.36 28.43
CA GLN A 34 11.50 2.08 28.98
C GLN A 34 12.56 2.28 27.89
N PRO A 35 13.52 3.18 28.09
CA PRO A 35 14.75 3.17 27.30
C PRO A 35 15.51 1.87 27.61
N VAL A 36 15.89 1.14 26.56
CA VAL A 36 16.77 -0.02 26.66
C VAL A 36 18.14 0.46 27.13
N PRO A 37 18.78 -0.17 28.14
CA PRO A 37 20.15 0.14 28.50
C PRO A 37 21.06 -0.26 27.33
N VAL A 38 21.72 0.73 26.74
CA VAL A 38 22.76 0.49 25.74
C VAL A 38 23.96 -0.07 26.48
N THR A 39 24.24 -1.35 26.32
CA THR A 39 25.50 -1.94 26.77
C THR A 39 26.63 -1.30 25.97
N ASP A 40 27.56 -0.65 26.66
CA ASP A 40 28.81 -0.14 26.10
C ASP A 40 29.54 -1.25 25.34
N ALA A 41 29.46 -1.20 24.02
CA ALA A 41 30.36 -1.94 23.16
C ALA A 41 31.72 -1.24 23.23
N SER A 42 32.71 -1.91 23.84
CA SER A 42 34.10 -1.47 23.79
C SER A 42 34.53 -1.23 22.33
N PRO A 43 35.22 -0.12 22.01
CA PRO A 43 35.71 0.10 20.65
C PRO A 43 36.73 -0.97 20.26
N LEU A 44 36.44 -1.69 19.18
CA LEU A 44 37.42 -2.49 18.47
C LEU A 44 38.50 -1.56 17.89
N PRO A 45 39.79 -1.93 17.90
CA PRO A 45 40.85 -1.13 17.31
C PRO A 45 40.54 -0.87 15.83
N ALA A 46 40.60 0.40 15.42
CA ALA A 46 40.55 0.80 14.03
C ALA A 46 41.88 0.41 13.36
N GLU A 47 41.92 -0.77 12.74
CA GLU A 47 42.87 -1.01 11.67
C GLU A 47 42.29 -0.40 10.40
N ASP A 48 42.97 0.62 9.89
CA ASP A 48 42.64 1.35 8.67
C ASP A 48 42.97 0.48 7.45
N PRO A 49 41.99 -0.11 6.72
CA PRO A 49 42.30 -0.78 5.49
C PRO A 49 42.51 0.30 4.43
N ALA A 50 43.76 0.47 4.00
CA ALA A 50 44.11 1.30 2.85
C ALA A 50 43.12 1.05 1.70
N PRO A 51 42.66 2.09 0.98
CA PRO A 51 41.69 1.92 -0.09
C PRO A 51 42.30 1.02 -1.17
N PHE A 52 41.78 -0.21 -1.27
CA PHE A 52 41.93 -1.00 -2.47
C PHE A 52 41.15 -0.28 -3.56
N VAL A 53 41.86 0.52 -4.37
CA VAL A 53 41.33 1.04 -5.63
C VAL A 53 41.64 -0.02 -6.68
N PRO A 54 40.69 -0.91 -7.04
CA PRO A 54 40.90 -1.73 -8.22
C PRO A 54 41.02 -0.77 -9.40
N ALA A 55 42.10 -0.89 -10.18
CA ALA A 55 42.19 -0.22 -11.46
C ALA A 55 40.97 -0.66 -12.28
N LEU A 56 40.06 0.29 -12.56
CA LEU A 56 38.91 0.01 -13.40
C LEU A 56 39.43 -0.36 -14.78
N PRO A 57 39.05 -1.52 -15.35
CA PRO A 57 39.42 -1.83 -16.72
C PRO A 57 38.83 -0.76 -17.64
N GLU A 58 39.64 -0.29 -18.60
CA GLU A 58 39.17 0.60 -19.67
C GLU A 58 38.04 -0.12 -20.42
N TRP A 59 36.83 0.38 -20.23
CA TRP A 59 35.62 -0.20 -20.81
C TRP A 59 35.53 0.25 -22.27
N ASP A 60 35.61 -0.72 -23.18
CA ASP A 60 35.30 -0.52 -24.60
C ASP A 60 33.83 -0.10 -24.74
N THR A 61 33.63 1.17 -25.08
CA THR A 61 32.33 1.83 -25.16
C THR A 61 31.42 1.25 -26.23
N ASP A 62 32.02 0.70 -27.29
CA ASP A 62 31.30 0.31 -28.50
C ASP A 62 30.66 -1.08 -28.33
N ALA A 63 31.33 -1.96 -27.57
CA ALA A 63 30.75 -3.23 -27.15
C ALA A 63 29.62 -3.05 -26.12
N LEU A 64 29.68 -1.98 -25.30
CA LEU A 64 28.69 -1.70 -24.27
C LEU A 64 27.33 -1.28 -24.86
N GLU A 65 27.30 -0.45 -25.92
CA GLU A 65 26.02 0.01 -26.50
C GLU A 65 25.16 -1.14 -27.04
N SER A 66 25.76 -2.12 -27.71
CA SER A 66 25.04 -3.27 -28.29
C SER A 66 24.56 -4.28 -27.23
N GLY A 67 25.32 -4.44 -26.15
CA GLY A 67 24.96 -5.29 -25.01
C GLY A 67 23.89 -4.65 -24.12
N VAL A 68 23.99 -3.33 -23.89
CA VAL A 68 23.02 -2.57 -23.10
C VAL A 68 21.63 -2.57 -23.77
N SER A 69 21.56 -2.53 -25.10
CA SER A 69 20.27 -2.60 -25.82
C SER A 69 19.56 -3.95 -25.65
N GLN A 70 20.31 -5.07 -25.71
CA GLN A 70 19.76 -6.43 -25.51
C GLN A 70 19.38 -6.69 -24.05
N VAL A 71 20.19 -6.21 -23.11
CA VAL A 71 19.87 -6.27 -21.67
C VAL A 71 18.65 -5.40 -21.37
N ALA A 72 18.53 -4.19 -21.92
CA ALA A 72 17.38 -3.33 -21.70
C ALA A 72 16.07 -3.93 -22.25
N LEU A 73 16.11 -4.57 -23.43
CA LEU A 73 14.95 -5.25 -24.02
C LEU A 73 14.53 -6.48 -23.20
N SER A 74 15.48 -7.33 -22.79
CA SER A 74 15.18 -8.50 -21.95
C SER A 74 14.66 -8.13 -20.55
N TRP A 75 15.16 -7.04 -19.97
CA TRP A 75 14.64 -6.51 -18.71
C TRP A 75 13.22 -5.97 -18.90
N ALA A 76 12.94 -5.23 -19.98
CA ALA A 76 11.59 -4.75 -20.28
C ALA A 76 10.58 -5.90 -20.45
N ASP A 77 10.95 -6.99 -21.13
CA ASP A 77 10.09 -8.17 -21.28
C ASP A 77 9.84 -8.87 -19.94
N SER A 78 10.88 -9.11 -19.14
CA SER A 78 10.74 -9.77 -17.84
C SER A 78 9.94 -8.93 -16.82
N VAL A 79 10.06 -7.60 -16.87
CA VAL A 79 9.25 -6.68 -16.06
C VAL A 79 7.79 -6.71 -16.50
N THR A 80 7.52 -6.90 -17.80
CA THR A 80 6.14 -6.92 -18.31
C THR A 80 5.39 -8.20 -17.88
N ASP A 81 6.06 -9.34 -17.77
CA ASP A 81 5.41 -10.59 -17.33
C ASP A 81 5.40 -10.82 -15.81
N HIS A 82 6.31 -10.18 -15.06
CA HIS A 82 6.44 -10.41 -13.60
C HIS A 82 6.01 -9.25 -12.70
N THR A 83 5.54 -8.11 -13.25
CA THR A 83 5.05 -7.00 -12.42
C THR A 83 3.58 -7.11 -12.05
N LEU A 84 3.20 -6.47 -10.95
CA LEU A 84 1.81 -6.42 -10.49
C LEU A 84 0.91 -5.59 -11.42
N TRP A 85 1.45 -4.64 -12.19
CA TRP A 85 0.64 -3.71 -12.96
C TRP A 85 -0.16 -4.35 -14.10
N PRO A 86 0.43 -5.19 -14.97
CA PRO A 86 -0.34 -5.89 -16.00
C PRO A 86 -1.35 -6.88 -15.40
N ARG A 87 -1.01 -7.53 -14.28
CA ARG A 87 -1.94 -8.39 -13.54
C ARG A 87 -3.13 -7.60 -12.98
N LEU A 88 -2.86 -6.50 -12.29
CA LEU A 88 -3.87 -5.60 -11.73
C LEU A 88 -4.83 -5.12 -12.82
N ARG A 89 -4.33 -4.59 -13.95
CA ARG A 89 -5.18 -4.05 -15.02
C ARG A 89 -6.02 -5.09 -15.74
N ARG A 90 -5.60 -6.36 -15.79
CA ARG A 90 -6.38 -7.43 -16.43
C ARG A 90 -7.69 -7.74 -15.70
N GLY A 91 -7.76 -7.49 -14.39
CA GLY A 91 -8.96 -7.71 -13.59
C GLY A 91 -9.88 -6.49 -13.50
N PHE A 92 -9.63 -5.46 -14.32
CA PHE A 92 -10.44 -4.26 -14.31
C PHE A 92 -11.85 -4.54 -14.86
N ALA A 93 -12.87 -4.13 -14.11
CA ALA A 93 -14.27 -4.40 -14.41
C ALA A 93 -15.24 -3.31 -13.93
N LEU A 94 -14.76 -2.18 -13.37
CA LEU A 94 -15.65 -1.07 -13.03
C LEU A 94 -16.14 -0.36 -14.28
N ASN A 95 -17.42 0.02 -14.31
CA ASN A 95 -17.94 0.87 -15.37
C ASN A 95 -17.39 2.30 -15.20
N LEU A 96 -16.59 2.75 -16.18
CA LEU A 96 -15.98 4.07 -16.21
C LEU A 96 -16.68 5.05 -17.15
N ASP A 97 -17.82 4.67 -17.75
CA ASP A 97 -18.65 5.52 -18.61
C ASP A 97 -19.43 6.55 -17.77
N VAL A 98 -18.68 7.39 -17.06
CA VAL A 98 -19.17 8.44 -16.20
C VAL A 98 -18.48 9.73 -16.60
N GLU A 99 -19.18 10.58 -17.34
CA GLU A 99 -18.73 11.94 -17.60
C GLU A 99 -18.81 12.75 -16.30
N SER A 100 -17.66 13.00 -15.70
CA SER A 100 -17.57 13.74 -14.45
C SER A 100 -16.38 14.68 -14.44
N GLN A 101 -16.67 15.99 -14.36
CA GLN A 101 -15.64 17.02 -14.21
C GLN A 101 -14.77 16.77 -12.97
N ARG A 102 -15.32 16.13 -11.93
CA ARG A 102 -14.57 15.72 -10.74
C ARG A 102 -13.51 14.67 -11.10
N VAL A 103 -13.87 13.64 -11.87
CA VAL A 103 -12.94 12.60 -12.33
C VAL A 103 -11.84 13.21 -13.19
N GLU A 104 -12.18 14.05 -14.17
CA GLU A 104 -11.18 14.73 -14.99
C GLU A 104 -10.20 15.58 -14.17
N SER A 105 -10.71 16.29 -13.17
CA SER A 105 -9.88 17.12 -12.30
C SER A 105 -8.89 16.28 -11.51
N GLN A 106 -9.31 15.10 -11.01
CA GLN A 106 -8.43 14.16 -10.32
C GLN A 106 -7.39 13.56 -11.27
N VAL A 107 -7.78 13.15 -12.47
CA VAL A 107 -6.83 12.66 -13.50
C VAL A 107 -5.77 13.72 -13.79
N LYS A 108 -6.18 14.97 -14.03
CA LYS A 108 -5.26 16.11 -14.27
C LYS A 108 -4.39 16.40 -13.04
N TRP A 109 -4.90 16.21 -11.83
CA TRP A 109 -4.12 16.37 -10.61
C TRP A 109 -3.05 15.28 -10.51
N TYR A 110 -3.40 14.00 -10.61
CA TYR A 110 -2.45 12.89 -10.53
C TYR A 110 -1.38 12.96 -11.62
N ALA A 111 -1.75 13.32 -12.85
CA ALA A 111 -0.79 13.49 -13.95
C ALA A 111 0.25 14.60 -13.69
N ARG A 112 -0.10 15.63 -12.91
CA ARG A 112 0.81 16.72 -12.52
C ARG A 112 1.60 16.45 -11.24
N HIS A 113 1.29 15.37 -10.51
CA HIS A 113 1.92 15.06 -9.21
C HIS A 113 2.51 13.64 -9.19
N PRO A 114 3.49 13.32 -10.07
CA PRO A 114 4.13 12.00 -10.11
C PRO A 114 4.82 11.64 -8.78
N ASP A 115 5.41 12.62 -8.09
CA ASP A 115 6.07 12.39 -6.79
C ASP A 115 5.09 11.93 -5.70
N TYR A 116 3.84 12.39 -5.76
CA TYR A 116 2.80 11.88 -4.86
C TYR A 116 2.59 10.39 -5.12
N LEU A 117 2.38 10.00 -6.38
CA LEU A 117 2.17 8.60 -6.77
C LEU A 117 3.37 7.72 -6.38
N ASN A 118 4.59 8.20 -6.59
CA ASN A 118 5.80 7.50 -6.16
C ASN A 118 5.80 7.24 -4.65
N ARG A 119 5.49 8.24 -3.82
CA ARG A 119 5.43 8.05 -2.35
C ARG A 119 4.31 7.09 -1.94
N VAL A 120 3.13 7.23 -2.54
CA VAL A 120 1.97 6.37 -2.24
C VAL A 120 2.28 4.91 -2.59
N PHE A 121 2.78 4.64 -3.80
CA PHE A 121 3.08 3.27 -4.22
C PHE A 121 4.34 2.70 -3.57
N THR A 122 5.30 3.53 -3.16
CA THR A 122 6.41 3.08 -2.31
C THR A 122 5.89 2.53 -0.99
N ARG A 123 4.97 3.23 -0.32
CA ARG A 123 4.30 2.72 0.90
C ARG A 123 3.44 1.48 0.62
N GLY A 124 2.70 1.52 -0.48
CA GLY A 124 1.80 0.44 -0.91
C GLY A 124 2.51 -0.84 -1.37
N SER A 125 3.82 -0.80 -1.65
CA SER A 125 4.60 -1.93 -2.20
C SER A 125 4.45 -3.22 -1.40
N ARG A 126 4.36 -3.12 -0.07
CA ARG A 126 4.20 -4.28 0.83
C ARG A 126 2.79 -4.87 0.83
N TYR A 127 1.78 -4.08 0.44
CA TYR A 127 0.36 -4.43 0.60
C TYR A 127 -0.32 -4.78 -0.72
N LEU A 128 0.06 -4.13 -1.82
CA LEU A 128 -0.64 -4.23 -3.10
C LEU A 128 -0.76 -5.68 -3.59
N TYR A 129 0.29 -6.49 -3.42
CA TYR A 129 0.25 -7.91 -3.76
C TYR A 129 -0.83 -8.67 -2.96
N ALA A 130 -0.91 -8.45 -1.65
CA ALA A 130 -1.85 -9.14 -0.78
C ALA A 130 -3.30 -8.72 -1.08
N ILE A 131 -3.53 -7.42 -1.27
CA ILE A 131 -4.86 -6.90 -1.60
C ILE A 131 -5.31 -7.40 -2.98
N LEU A 132 -4.41 -7.39 -3.98
CA LEU A 132 -4.69 -7.92 -5.30
C LEU A 132 -5.05 -9.40 -5.27
N ASN A 133 -4.29 -10.22 -4.54
CA ASN A 133 -4.59 -11.64 -4.36
C ASN A 133 -5.98 -11.85 -3.74
N GLU A 134 -6.34 -11.07 -2.72
CA GLU A 134 -7.65 -11.16 -2.07
C GLU A 134 -8.78 -10.67 -2.98
N ALA A 135 -8.55 -9.63 -3.78
CA ALA A 135 -9.53 -9.16 -4.76
C ALA A 135 -9.82 -10.24 -5.81
N GLU A 136 -8.79 -10.84 -6.39
CA GLU A 136 -8.91 -11.93 -7.36
C GLU A 136 -9.59 -13.16 -6.74
N LYS A 137 -9.17 -13.56 -5.53
CA LYS A 137 -9.76 -14.70 -4.81
C LYS A 137 -11.26 -14.52 -4.54
N ARG A 138 -11.70 -13.28 -4.32
CA ARG A 138 -13.11 -12.93 -4.08
C ARG A 138 -13.89 -12.67 -5.35
N GLY A 139 -13.24 -12.65 -6.51
CA GLY A 139 -13.87 -12.32 -7.79
C GLY A 139 -14.41 -10.89 -7.85
N ILE A 140 -13.79 -9.95 -7.12
CA ILE A 140 -14.16 -8.53 -7.17
C ILE A 140 -13.23 -7.78 -8.13
N PRO A 141 -13.67 -6.64 -8.71
CA PRO A 141 -12.84 -5.84 -9.61
C PRO A 141 -11.51 -5.46 -8.96
N THR A 142 -10.41 -5.70 -9.65
CA THR A 142 -9.07 -5.52 -9.08
C THR A 142 -8.69 -4.05 -8.92
N GLU A 143 -9.37 -3.11 -9.58
CA GLU A 143 -9.23 -1.66 -9.31
C GLU A 143 -9.45 -1.34 -7.84
N LEU A 144 -10.30 -2.10 -7.13
CA LEU A 144 -10.57 -1.87 -5.72
C LEU A 144 -9.32 -2.05 -4.84
N ALA A 145 -8.31 -2.78 -5.33
CA ALA A 145 -7.02 -2.86 -4.67
C ALA A 145 -6.29 -1.51 -4.57
N LEU A 146 -6.72 -0.52 -5.36
CA LEU A 146 -6.19 0.85 -5.37
C LEU A 146 -6.99 1.80 -4.47
N LEU A 147 -8.10 1.39 -3.85
CA LEU A 147 -8.85 2.24 -2.92
C LEU A 147 -7.96 2.87 -1.83
N PRO A 148 -6.98 2.16 -1.22
CA PRO A 148 -6.13 2.78 -0.21
C PRO A 148 -5.35 4.01 -0.69
N VAL A 149 -5.18 4.22 -2.01
CA VAL A 149 -4.57 5.45 -2.56
C VAL A 149 -5.38 6.68 -2.15
N VAL A 150 -6.71 6.58 -2.21
CA VAL A 150 -7.62 7.71 -1.93
C VAL A 150 -8.07 7.79 -0.47
N GLU A 151 -8.02 6.68 0.27
CA GLU A 151 -8.42 6.64 1.68
C GLU A 151 -7.30 7.11 2.62
N SER A 152 -6.12 6.47 2.55
CA SER A 152 -5.00 6.74 3.48
C SER A 152 -3.64 6.89 2.79
N ALA A 153 -3.62 6.83 1.46
CA ALA A 153 -2.42 6.76 0.66
C ALA A 153 -1.47 5.60 1.10
N PHE A 154 -2.04 4.43 1.41
CA PHE A 154 -1.34 3.24 1.93
C PHE A 154 -0.60 3.46 3.27
N ASP A 155 -1.01 4.44 4.07
CA ASP A 155 -0.52 4.62 5.43
C ASP A 155 -1.42 3.84 6.42
N PRO A 156 -0.90 2.78 7.08
CA PRO A 156 -1.67 2.01 8.07
C PRO A 156 -1.88 2.75 9.40
N PHE A 157 -1.19 3.88 9.61
CA PHE A 157 -1.30 4.69 10.83
C PHE A 157 -2.02 6.02 10.58
N ALA A 158 -2.68 6.17 9.43
CA ALA A 158 -3.54 7.32 9.18
C ALA A 158 -4.77 7.27 10.11
N TYR A 159 -5.07 8.40 10.75
CA TYR A 159 -6.28 8.62 11.55
C TYR A 159 -7.13 9.71 10.91
N SER A 160 -8.47 9.59 10.97
CA SER A 160 -9.44 10.46 10.27
C SER A 160 -10.70 10.66 11.12
#